data_AF-A0A2V7L3N6-F1
#
_entry.id   AF-A0A2V7L3N6-F1
#
_cell.length_a   1.000
_cell.length_b   1.000
_cell.length_c   1.000
_cell.angle_alpha   90.00
_cell.angle_beta   90.00
_cell.angle_gamma   90.00
#
_symmetry.space_group_name_H-M   'P 1'
#
loop_
_entity.id
_entity.type
_entity.pdbx_description
1 polymer ?
#
loop_
_entity_poly.entity_id
_entity_poly.type
_entity_poly.pdbx_seq_one_letter_code
_entity_poly.pdbx_strand_id
1 'polypeptide(L)'
;MRQVQYWARVRARADCPLRRGAWYRVVDLTPVEAMVDVNHRLLHIPRAFVQVLPLRPPMWSVVPGPRDSEGHPTGPDRPYGVCPSCCSRA
;
A
#
# COMPACT_ATOMS: atom_id res chain seq x y z
N MET A 1 -4.25 -16.37 22.61
CA MET A 1 -3.32 -15.33 22.14
C MET A 1 -3.95 -14.65 20.93
N ARG A 2 -4.15 -13.33 20.94
CA ARG A 2 -4.68 -12.62 19.76
C ARG A 2 -3.54 -12.52 18.75
N GLN A 3 -3.65 -13.22 17.62
CA GLN A 3 -2.65 -13.14 16.56
C GLN A 3 -2.62 -11.70 16.03
N VAL A 4 -1.45 -11.08 16.05
CA VAL A 4 -1.27 -9.73 15.50
C VAL A 4 -1.42 -9.82 13.99
N GLN A 5 -2.44 -9.17 13.44
CA GLN A 5 -2.65 -9.10 12.00
C GLN A 5 -1.87 -7.92 11.43
N TYR A 6 -0.83 -8.22 10.65
CA TYR A 6 -0.07 -7.20 9.92
C TYR A 6 -0.76 -6.78 8.63
N TRP A 7 -0.49 -5.54 8.23
CA TRP A 7 -1.00 -4.91 7.04
C TRP A 7 0.13 -4.26 6.27
N ALA A 8 0.11 -4.35 4.94
CA ALA A 8 1.12 -3.80 4.06
C ALA A 8 0.52 -2.79 3.08
N ARG A 9 1.21 -1.66 2.88
CA ARG A 9 0.90 -0.66 1.86
C ARG A 9 2.15 -0.35 1.07
N VAL A 10 2.02 -0.22 -0.25
CA VAL A 10 3.14 0.17 -1.11
C VAL A 10 3.67 1.56 -0.76
N ARG A 11 4.99 1.72 -0.75
CA ARG A 11 5.66 3.02 -0.61
C ARG A 11 5.57 3.81 -1.91
N ALA A 12 5.47 5.13 -1.81
CA ALA A 12 5.49 5.98 -3.00
C ALA A 12 6.78 5.70 -3.78
N ARG A 13 6.65 5.30 -5.05
CA ARG A 13 7.73 4.97 -6.02
C ARG A 13 8.19 3.52 -6.13
N ALA A 14 7.62 2.57 -5.39
CA ALA A 14 7.91 1.16 -5.69
C ALA A 14 7.14 0.72 -6.95
N ASP A 15 7.84 0.09 -7.89
CA ASP A 15 7.23 -0.61 -9.01
C ASP A 15 6.74 -1.97 -8.50
N CYS A 16 5.45 -2.06 -8.22
CA CYS A 16 4.85 -3.28 -7.70
C CYS A 16 3.37 -3.35 -8.10
N PRO A 17 2.77 -4.55 -8.16
CA PRO A 17 1.40 -4.74 -8.60
C PRO A 17 0.34 -4.23 -7.60
N LEU A 18 0.75 -3.71 -6.44
CA LEU A 18 -0.18 -3.22 -5.41
C LEU A 18 -0.71 -1.83 -5.76
N ARG A 19 -2.00 -1.61 -5.49
CA ARG A 19 -2.61 -0.29 -5.60
C ARG A 19 -1.98 0.66 -4.59
N ARG A 20 -1.47 1.80 -5.07
CA ARG A 20 -1.00 2.89 -4.21
C ARG A 20 -2.09 3.36 -3.26
N GLY A 21 -1.76 3.48 -1.98
CA GLY A 21 -2.67 3.90 -0.92
C GLY A 21 -3.47 2.77 -0.25
N ALA A 22 -3.58 1.59 -0.86
CA ALA A 22 -4.35 0.48 -0.29
C ALA A 22 -3.55 -0.32 0.75
N TRP A 23 -4.25 -0.87 1.75
CA TRP A 23 -3.69 -1.74 2.77
C TRP A 23 -4.11 -3.19 2.56
N TYR A 24 -3.14 -4.07 2.38
CA TYR A 24 -3.32 -5.50 2.12
C TYR A 24 -2.97 -6.32 3.35
N ARG A 25 -3.70 -7.41 3.55
CA ARG A 25 -3.46 -8.31 4.68
C ARG A 25 -2.14 -9.05 4.44
N VAL A 26 -1.24 -9.00 5.40
CA VAL A 26 0.00 -9.78 5.35
C VAL A 26 -0.30 -11.19 5.86
N VAL A 27 0.03 -12.19 5.04
CA VAL A 27 -0.15 -13.61 5.34
C VAL A 27 1.14 -14.19 5.91
N ASP A 28 2.29 -13.77 5.37
CA ASP A 28 3.60 -14.10 5.90
C ASP A 28 4.56 -12.91 5.75
N LEU A 29 5.53 -12.81 6.67
CA LEU A 29 6.47 -11.70 6.72
C LEU A 29 7.87 -12.18 7.10
N THR A 30 8.78 -12.12 6.14
CA THR A 30 10.20 -12.42 6.34
C THR A 30 11.02 -11.12 6.38
N PRO A 31 12.34 -11.17 6.66
CA PRO A 31 13.19 -9.98 6.57
C PRO A 31 13.28 -9.39 5.15
N VAL A 32 13.03 -10.20 4.10
CA VAL A 32 13.25 -9.82 2.69
C VAL A 32 11.96 -9.67 1.90
N GLU A 33 10.91 -10.41 2.25
CA GLU A 33 9.63 -10.44 1.53
C GLU A 33 8.44 -10.29 2.45
N ALA A 34 7.36 -9.73 1.91
CA ALA A 34 6.03 -9.78 2.48
C ALA A 34 5.12 -10.53 1.51
N MET A 35 4.45 -11.58 2.01
CA MET A 35 3.38 -12.25 1.28
C MET A 35 2.06 -11.60 1.64
N VAL A 36 1.39 -11.00 0.65
CA VAL A 36 0.15 -10.24 0.85
C VAL A 36 -1.03 -10.86 0.12
N ASP A 37 -2.20 -10.81 0.75
CA ASP A 37 -3.48 -11.19 0.15
C ASP A 37 -4.08 -10.01 -0.61
N VAL A 38 -4.20 -10.17 -1.92
CA VAL A 38 -4.79 -9.22 -2.85
C VAL A 38 -5.97 -9.90 -3.55
N ASN A 39 -7.18 -9.59 -3.11
CA ASN A 39 -8.42 -10.19 -3.65
C ASN A 39 -8.34 -11.73 -3.71
N HIS A 40 -7.92 -12.38 -2.61
CA HIS A 40 -7.73 -13.83 -2.50
C HIS A 40 -6.56 -14.41 -3.31
N ARG A 41 -5.71 -13.55 -3.89
CA ARG A 41 -4.46 -13.95 -4.53
C ARG A 41 -3.28 -13.57 -3.65
N LEU A 42 -2.40 -14.53 -3.38
CA LEU A 42 -1.16 -14.29 -2.66
C LEU A 42 -0.10 -13.72 -3.61
N LEU A 43 0.50 -12.59 -3.24
CA LEU A 43 1.59 -11.97 -3.97
C LEU A 43 2.81 -11.81 -3.06
N HIS A 44 3.98 -12.16 -3.59
CA HIS A 44 5.28 -11.91 -2.96
C HIS A 44 5.75 -10.52 -3.36
N ILE A 45 6.02 -9.68 -2.36
CA ILE A 45 6.47 -8.31 -2.57
C ILE A 45 7.75 -8.11 -1.75
N PRO A 46 8.83 -7.54 -2.33
CA PRO A 46 10.00 -7.18 -1.58
C PRO A 46 9.61 -6.31 -0.37
N ARG A 47 10.07 -6.69 0.83
CA ARG A 47 9.72 -5.98 2.07
C ARG A 47 10.10 -4.50 2.02
N ALA A 48 11.18 -4.18 1.30
CA ALA A 48 11.63 -2.81 1.06
C ALA A 48 10.58 -1.94 0.33
N PHE A 49 9.68 -2.53 -0.45
CA PHE A 49 8.69 -1.81 -1.26
C PHE A 49 7.43 -1.45 -0.49
N VAL A 50 7.23 -2.05 0.69
CA VAL A 50 6.03 -1.87 1.49
C VAL A 50 6.33 -1.24 2.85
N GLN A 51 5.34 -0.53 3.37
CA GLN A 51 5.22 -0.16 4.77
C GLN A 51 4.37 -1.23 5.44
N VAL A 52 4.86 -1.81 6.54
CA VAL A 52 4.14 -2.84 7.32
C VAL A 52 3.75 -2.30 8.68
N LEU A 53 2.49 -2.47 9.08
CA LEU A 53 1.96 -2.04 10.38
C LEU A 53 1.17 -3.18 11.06
N PRO A 54 1.17 -3.26 12.41
CA PRO A 54 0.42 -4.27 13.16
C PRO A 54 -1.10 -3.96 13.28
N LEU A 55 -1.56 -2.93 12.60
CA LEU A 55 -2.96 -2.53 12.50
C LEU A 55 -3.22 -1.92 11.13
N ARG A 56 -4.44 -2.09 10.61
CA ARG A 56 -4.91 -1.37 9.44
C ARG A 56 -5.26 0.05 9.87
N PRO A 57 -4.59 1.11 9.35
CA PRO A 57 -4.93 2.46 9.74
C PRO A 57 -6.40 2.76 9.44
N PRO A 58 -7.15 3.37 10.38
CA PRO A 58 -8.56 3.72 10.16
C PRO A 58 -8.73 4.97 9.28
N MET A 59 -7.62 5.61 8.89
CA MET A 59 -7.60 6.85 8.12
C MET A 59 -7.43 6.57 6.63
N TRP A 60 -7.98 7.46 5.81
CA TRP A 60 -7.78 7.46 4.37
C TRP A 60 -6.31 7.68 4.04
N SER A 61 -5.81 6.91 3.07
CA SER A 61 -4.47 7.12 2.53
C SER A 61 -4.52 8.12 1.38
N VAL A 62 -3.85 9.26 1.53
CA VAL A 62 -3.71 10.24 0.44
C VAL A 62 -2.57 9.80 -0.47
N VAL A 63 -2.88 9.64 -1.75
CA VAL A 63 -1.89 9.38 -2.81
C VAL A 63 -1.66 10.68 -3.56
N PRO A 64 -0.44 11.25 -3.50
CA PRO A 64 -0.12 12.42 -4.30
C PRO A 64 -0.15 12.06 -5.79
N GLY A 65 -0.60 12.99 -6.61
CA GLY A 65 -0.50 12.88 -8.06
C GLY A 65 0.96 12.79 -8.55
N PRO A 66 1.19 12.41 -9.81
CA PRO A 66 2.52 12.36 -10.41
C PRO A 66 3.22 13.71 -10.28
N ARG A 67 4.45 13.70 -9.78
CA ARG A 67 5.29 14.88 -9.67
C ARG A 67 6.66 14.59 -10.28
N ASP A 68 7.25 15.60 -10.91
CA ASP A 68 8.60 15.53 -11.43
C ASP A 68 9.63 15.63 -10.29
N SER A 69 10.91 15.65 -10.64
CA SER A 69 12.01 15.77 -9.67
C SER A 69 11.99 17.09 -8.88
N GLU A 70 11.39 18.14 -9.45
CA GLU A 70 11.24 19.48 -8.87
C GLU A 70 9.96 19.60 -8.02
N GLY A 71 9.11 18.56 -8.03
CA GLY A 71 7.85 18.51 -7.29
C GLY A 71 6.65 19.10 -8.05
N HIS A 72 6.82 19.47 -9.32
CA HIS A 72 5.78 20.00 -10.18
C HIS A 72 4.85 18.88 -10.66
N PRO A 73 3.52 19.09 -10.71
CA PRO A 73 2.59 18.10 -11.25
C PRO A 73 2.91 17.79 -12.72
N THR A 74 3.17 16.53 -13.02
CA THR A 74 3.59 16.09 -14.38
C THR A 74 2.41 15.65 -15.24
N GLY A 75 1.17 15.78 -14.76
CA GLY A 75 -0.01 15.35 -15.48
C GLY A 75 -1.32 15.78 -14.82
N PRO A 76 -2.47 15.48 -15.46
CA PRO A 76 -3.78 15.89 -14.96
C PRO A 76 -4.25 15.05 -13.75
N ASP A 77 -3.53 13.98 -13.39
CA ASP A 77 -3.95 13.09 -12.31
C ASP A 77 -3.86 13.81 -10.96
N ARG A 78 -5.04 14.10 -10.41
CA ARG A 78 -5.19 14.80 -9.13
C ARG A 78 -4.85 13.87 -7.97
N PRO A 79 -4.33 14.43 -6.85
CA PRO A 79 -4.20 13.66 -5.62
C PRO A 79 -5.55 13.03 -5.27
N TYR A 80 -5.50 11.81 -4.75
CA TYR A 80 -6.69 11.03 -4.48
C TYR A 80 -6.61 10.32 -3.14
N GLY A 81 -7.77 10.02 -2.57
CA GLY A 81 -7.88 9.27 -1.33
C GLY A 81 -8.13 7.79 -1.59
N VAL A 82 -7.60 6.93 -0.73
CA VAL A 82 -7.93 5.50 -0.71
C VAL A 82 -8.56 5.14 0.63
N CYS A 83 -9.78 4.60 0.56
CA CYS A 83 -10.50 4.14 1.74
C CYS A 83 -9.79 2.93 2.37
N PRO A 84 -9.49 2.96 3.68
CA PRO A 84 -8.82 1.84 4.35
C PRO A 84 -9.70 0.59 4.43
N SER A 85 -11.03 0.74 4.40
CA SER A 85 -11.96 -0.39 4.53
C SER A 85 -12.13 -1.18 3.23
N CYS A 86 -12.39 -0.49 2.11
CA CYS A 86 -12.73 -1.11 0.82
C CYS A 86 -11.69 -0.93 -0.29
N CYS A 87 -10.59 -0.20 -0.06
CA CYS A 87 -9.55 0.09 -1.05
C CYS A 87 -10.01 0.91 -2.28
N SER A 88 -11.23 1.45 -2.28
CA SER A 88 -11.74 2.33 -3.34
C SER A 88 -11.06 3.70 -3.32
N ARG A 89 -10.89 4.28 -4.51
CA ARG A 89 -10.38 5.65 -4.75
C ARG A 89 -11.54 6.65 -4.72
N ALA A 90 -11.30 7.85 -4.17
CA ALA A 90 -12.11 9.06 -4.37
C ALA A 90 -11.23 10.24 -4.75
#